data_AF-X0WW98-F1
#
_entry.id   AF-X0WW98-F1
#
_cell.length_a   1.000
_cell.length_b   1.000
_cell.length_c   1.000
_cell.angle_alpha   90.00
_cell.angle_beta   90.00
_cell.angle_gamma   90.00
#
_symmetry.space_group_name_H-M   'P 1'
#
loop_
_entity.id
_entity.type
_entity.pdbx_description
1 polymer ?
#
loop_
_entity_poly.entity_id
_entity_poly.type
_entity_poly.pdbx_seq_one_letter_code
_entity_poly.pdbx_strand_id
1 'polypeptide(L)'
;DHLPPVEPPSARFIIQLFLVPALIVMAVIGVWLLFGMLAAGEQDWRKQLTELRSENLHRRWRGANALAHLLQSDQRRGAEGEQLSQNRQIATELSELLKQELSRSSRNEDDLKRVSFLVLTLKMSDIHDVTLPVLRNAVQPNQDREIRKNAMRSIVEIAGRAHERGQPIEDESLVNDVIEVSRDSEPLFRQLGAYALAFLPSESAKHQLAVLLEDADSNTRLNAAIGMARLGSTRGLAVF
;
A
#
# COMPACT_ATOMS: atom_id res chain seq x y z
N ASP A 1 59.84 54.26 29.35
CA ASP A 1 58.98 53.06 29.40
C ASP A 1 59.02 52.32 28.08
N HIS A 2 59.86 51.29 28.01
CA HIS A 2 59.93 50.39 26.85
C HIS A 2 58.92 49.27 27.05
N LEU A 3 57.90 49.21 26.19
CA LEU A 3 57.02 48.04 26.11
C LEU A 3 57.83 46.85 25.57
N PRO A 4 57.69 45.65 26.16
CA PRO A 4 58.41 44.48 25.68
C PRO A 4 58.01 44.15 24.23
N PRO A 5 58.94 43.60 23.43
CA PRO A 5 58.69 43.28 22.03
C PRO A 5 57.59 42.23 21.90
N VAL A 6 56.61 42.50 21.03
CA VAL A 6 55.55 41.55 20.68
C VAL A 6 56.10 40.51 19.71
N GLU A 7 56.26 39.27 20.17
CA GLU A 7 56.62 38.15 19.31
C GLU A 7 55.39 37.70 18.49
N PRO A 8 55.52 37.52 17.16
CA PRO A 8 54.42 37.06 16.34
C PRO A 8 54.05 35.62 16.71
N PRO A 9 52.74 35.28 16.73
CA PRO A 9 52.30 33.94 17.08
C PRO A 9 52.90 32.90 16.13
N SER A 10 53.38 31.79 16.70
CA SER A 10 53.98 30.71 15.90
C SER A 10 53.01 30.17 14.85
N ALA A 11 53.53 29.76 13.69
CA ALA A 11 52.73 29.16 12.62
C ALA A 11 51.89 27.96 13.10
N ARG A 12 52.40 27.20 14.06
CA ARG A 12 51.67 26.11 14.73
C ARG A 12 50.44 26.62 15.51
N PHE A 13 50.57 27.73 16.22
CA PHE A 13 49.47 28.35 16.96
C PHE A 13 48.38 28.87 16.03
N ILE A 14 48.77 29.49 14.91
CA ILE A 14 47.85 29.94 13.87
C ILE A 14 47.10 28.74 13.26
N ILE A 15 47.80 27.66 12.90
CA ILE A 15 47.16 26.44 12.38
C ILE A 15 46.20 25.85 13.41
N GLN A 16 46.56 25.79 14.69
CA GLN A 16 45.71 25.27 15.76
C GLN A 16 44.43 26.11 15.97
N LEU A 17 44.53 27.44 15.85
CA LEU A 17 43.40 28.37 16.00
C LEU A 17 42.34 28.20 14.91
N PHE A 18 42.73 27.80 13.70
CA PHE A 18 41.79 27.63 12.57
C PHE A 18 41.41 26.18 12.31
N LEU A 19 42.33 25.23 12.47
CA LEU A 19 42.11 23.82 12.10
C LEU A 19 41.15 23.11 13.07
N VAL A 20 41.29 23.34 14.38
CA VAL A 20 40.41 22.69 15.37
C VAL A 20 38.97 23.18 15.22
N PRO A 21 38.68 24.50 15.14
CA PRO A 21 37.32 24.98 14.87
C PRO A 21 36.80 24.54 13.49
N ALA A 22 37.63 24.53 12.45
CA ALA A 22 37.21 24.07 11.12
C ALA A 22 36.78 22.60 11.12
N LEU A 23 37.51 21.73 11.83
CA LEU A 23 37.14 20.31 11.98
C LEU A 23 35.82 20.15 12.74
N ILE A 24 35.60 20.94 13.80
CA ILE A 24 34.34 20.93 14.55
C ILE A 24 33.19 21.36 13.63
N VAL A 25 33.35 22.44 12.86
CA VAL A 25 32.32 22.91 11.91
C VAL A 25 32.03 21.86 10.84
N MET A 26 33.05 21.23 10.26
CA MET A 26 32.85 20.12 9.31
C MET A 26 32.12 18.95 9.95
N ALA A 27 32.44 18.58 11.19
CA ALA A 27 31.74 17.51 11.90
C ALA A 27 30.26 17.87 12.13
N VAL A 28 29.95 19.10 12.54
CA VAL A 28 28.58 19.57 12.73
C VAL A 28 27.80 19.58 11.41
N ILE A 29 28.39 20.07 10.32
CA ILE A 29 27.77 20.04 8.99
C ILE A 29 27.54 18.61 8.52
N GLY A 30 28.52 17.72 8.72
CA GLY A 30 28.40 16.30 8.38
C GLY A 30 27.26 15.63 9.13
N VAL A 31 27.14 15.87 10.43
CA VAL A 31 26.03 15.38 11.26
C VAL A 31 24.68 15.97 10.79
N TRP A 32 24.64 17.27 10.49
CA TRP A 32 23.43 17.93 9.98
C TRP A 32 22.97 17.36 8.63
N LEU A 33 23.89 17.09 7.70
CA LEU A 33 23.60 16.46 6.41
C LEU A 33 23.09 15.03 6.59
N LEU A 34 23.70 14.26 7.49
CA LEU A 34 23.25 12.90 7.85
C LEU A 34 21.80 12.90 8.34
N PHE A 35 21.45 13.81 9.27
CA PHE A 35 20.07 13.95 9.74
C PHE A 35 19.12 14.50 8.68
N GLY A 36 19.58 15.42 7.83
CA GLY A 36 18.79 15.97 6.73
C GLY A 36 18.42 14.92 5.68
N MET A 37 19.35 14.03 5.32
CA MET A 37 19.08 12.92 4.41
C MET A 37 18.09 11.90 4.99
N LEU A 38 18.15 11.65 6.30
CA LEU A 38 17.20 10.76 6.98
C LEU A 38 15.80 11.38 7.11
N ALA A 39 15.70 12.70 7.27
CA ALA A 39 14.43 13.40 7.49
C ALA A 39 13.65 13.75 6.21
N ALA A 40 14.32 13.79 5.05
CA ALA A 40 13.72 14.26 3.80
C ALA A 40 12.52 13.43 3.32
N GLY A 41 12.50 12.11 3.56
CA GLY A 41 11.39 11.23 3.16
C GLY A 41 10.21 11.20 4.14
N GLU A 42 10.50 11.25 5.43
CA GLU A 42 9.51 11.07 6.50
C GLU A 42 8.49 12.23 6.64
N GLN A 43 8.81 13.43 6.15
CA GLN A 43 7.96 14.61 6.32
C GLN A 43 6.86 14.72 5.27
N ASP A 44 7.06 14.17 4.07
CA ASP A 44 6.18 14.45 2.94
C ASP A 44 4.85 13.70 3.02
N TRP A 45 4.85 12.41 3.36
CA TRP A 45 3.63 11.61 3.39
C TRP A 45 2.74 11.91 4.60
N ARG A 46 3.30 12.26 5.78
CA ARG A 46 2.54 12.63 6.99
C ARG A 46 1.71 13.89 6.77
N LYS A 47 2.30 14.86 6.07
CA LYS A 47 1.58 16.07 5.64
C LYS A 47 0.41 15.72 4.73
N GLN A 48 0.60 14.83 3.76
CA GLN A 48 -0.48 14.43 2.85
C GLN A 48 -1.62 13.69 3.56
N LEU A 49 -1.31 12.85 4.55
CA LEU A 49 -2.33 12.21 5.40
C LEU A 49 -3.12 13.24 6.21
N THR A 50 -2.45 14.28 6.71
CA THR A 50 -3.13 15.40 7.39
C THR A 50 -4.07 16.13 6.44
N GLU A 51 -3.63 16.41 5.20
CA GLU A 51 -4.49 17.02 4.18
C GLU A 51 -5.67 16.12 3.78
N LEU A 52 -5.46 14.79 3.69
CA LEU A 52 -6.50 13.79 3.40
C LEU A 52 -7.60 13.74 4.48
N ARG A 53 -7.29 14.16 5.71
CA ARG A 53 -8.23 14.29 6.83
C ARG A 53 -8.98 15.63 6.84
N SER A 54 -8.62 16.57 5.95
CA SER A 54 -9.21 17.90 5.94
C SER A 54 -10.72 17.87 5.63
N GLU A 55 -11.50 18.70 6.33
CA GLU A 55 -12.90 18.99 5.99
C GLU A 55 -13.05 19.75 4.67
N ASN A 56 -11.98 20.42 4.21
CA ASN A 56 -12.00 21.12 2.93
C ASN A 56 -11.79 20.15 1.77
N LEU A 57 -12.79 20.02 0.90
CA LEU A 57 -12.79 19.10 -0.24
C LEU A 57 -11.57 19.27 -1.16
N HIS A 58 -11.20 20.50 -1.52
CA HIS A 58 -10.05 20.76 -2.40
C HIS A 58 -8.72 20.40 -1.74
N ARG A 59 -8.54 20.72 -0.45
CA ARG A 59 -7.33 20.33 0.29
C ARG A 59 -7.24 18.81 0.42
N ARG A 60 -8.36 18.16 0.74
CA ARG A 60 -8.47 16.70 0.81
C ARG A 60 -8.02 16.03 -0.47
N TRP A 61 -8.56 16.45 -1.62
CA TRP A 61 -8.21 15.88 -2.92
C TRP A 61 -6.77 16.16 -3.35
N ARG A 62 -6.23 17.33 -2.97
CA ARG A 62 -4.81 17.64 -3.20
C ARG A 62 -3.91 16.69 -2.42
N GLY A 63 -4.16 16.52 -1.12
CA GLY A 63 -3.41 15.59 -0.27
C GLY A 63 -3.54 14.14 -0.75
N ALA A 64 -4.75 13.73 -1.13
CA ALA A 64 -5.01 12.41 -1.71
C ALA A 64 -4.14 12.15 -2.95
N ASN A 65 -4.18 13.05 -3.94
CA ASN A 65 -3.41 12.90 -5.17
C ASN A 65 -1.90 12.94 -4.91
N ALA A 66 -1.45 13.86 -4.05
CA ALA A 66 -0.04 13.94 -3.67
C ALA A 66 0.44 12.64 -3.00
N LEU A 67 -0.34 12.08 -2.08
CA LEU A 67 -0.02 10.81 -1.42
C LEU A 67 0.04 9.65 -2.43
N ALA A 68 -0.94 9.54 -3.32
CA ALA A 68 -0.95 8.49 -4.34
C ALA A 68 0.26 8.59 -5.28
N HIS A 69 0.62 9.81 -5.69
CA HIS A 69 1.83 10.04 -6.49
C HIS A 69 3.11 9.67 -5.73
N LEU A 70 3.22 10.01 -4.45
CA LEU A 70 4.36 9.63 -3.59
C LEU A 70 4.48 8.11 -3.45
N LEU A 71 3.38 7.40 -3.19
CA LEU A 71 3.40 5.93 -3.08
C LEU A 71 3.79 5.27 -4.41
N GLN A 72 3.28 5.78 -5.54
CA GLN A 72 3.60 5.23 -6.85
C GLN A 72 5.03 5.54 -7.29
N SER A 73 5.54 6.76 -7.03
CA SER A 73 6.93 7.09 -7.31
C SER A 73 7.87 6.25 -6.47
N ASP A 74 7.55 6.07 -5.18
CA ASP A 74 8.33 5.23 -4.28
C ASP A 74 8.40 3.77 -4.72
N GLN A 75 7.24 3.19 -5.06
CA GLN A 75 7.18 1.82 -5.58
C GLN A 75 8.01 1.64 -6.86
N ARG A 76 8.03 2.63 -7.76
CA ARG A 76 8.85 2.60 -8.98
C ARG A 76 10.35 2.68 -8.71
N ARG A 77 10.76 3.35 -7.63
CA ARG A 77 12.17 3.37 -7.20
C ARG A 77 12.63 2.02 -6.63
N GLY A 78 11.70 1.12 -6.29
CA GLY A 78 12.04 -0.20 -5.75
C GLY A 78 12.89 -0.06 -4.50
N ALA A 79 14.01 -0.79 -4.42
CA ALA A 79 14.93 -0.78 -3.28
C ALA A 79 15.59 0.59 -3.00
N GLU A 80 15.62 1.49 -3.98
CA GLU A 80 16.16 2.85 -3.82
C GLU A 80 15.14 3.83 -3.22
N GLY A 81 13.87 3.41 -3.11
CA GLY A 81 12.82 4.16 -2.43
C GLY A 81 12.83 3.97 -0.91
N GLU A 82 11.96 4.72 -0.25
CA GLU A 82 11.72 4.71 1.19
C GLU A 82 10.91 3.49 1.66
N GLN A 83 10.50 2.62 0.74
CA GLN A 83 9.66 1.44 1.01
C GLN A 83 8.33 1.83 1.67
N LEU A 84 7.66 2.86 1.14
CA LEU A 84 6.40 3.36 1.70
C LEU A 84 5.28 2.31 1.68
N SER A 85 5.33 1.29 0.80
CA SER A 85 4.39 0.16 0.84
C SER A 85 4.49 -0.65 2.14
N GLN A 86 5.68 -0.68 2.77
CA GLN A 86 5.98 -1.34 4.03
C GLN A 86 5.78 -0.41 5.25
N ASN A 87 5.33 0.83 5.03
CA ASN A 87 5.08 1.75 6.12
C ASN A 87 3.74 1.43 6.80
N ARG A 88 3.81 0.74 7.94
CA ARG A 88 2.64 0.37 8.75
C ARG A 88 1.81 1.58 9.19
N GLN A 89 2.42 2.73 9.46
CA GLN A 89 1.64 3.92 9.84
C GLN A 89 0.76 4.40 8.69
N ILE A 90 1.28 4.44 7.46
CA ILE A 90 0.46 4.78 6.27
C ILE A 90 -0.71 3.79 6.13
N ALA A 91 -0.43 2.49 6.23
CA ALA A 91 -1.45 1.45 6.13
C ALA A 91 -2.54 1.61 7.20
N THR A 92 -2.16 1.79 8.47
CA THR A 92 -3.10 1.98 9.59
C THR A 92 -3.96 3.22 9.40
N GLU A 93 -3.36 4.36 9.04
CA GLU A 93 -4.08 5.61 8.87
C GLU A 93 -5.10 5.55 7.73
N LEU A 94 -4.73 4.96 6.59
CA LEU A 94 -5.63 4.75 5.45
C LEU A 94 -6.73 3.72 5.78
N SER A 95 -6.39 2.63 6.48
CA SER A 95 -7.36 1.61 6.88
C SER A 95 -8.39 2.16 7.86
N GLU A 96 -7.98 2.94 8.86
CA GLU A 96 -8.90 3.57 9.81
C GLU A 96 -9.80 4.60 9.12
N LEU A 97 -9.26 5.40 8.19
CA LEU A 97 -10.08 6.30 7.39
C LEU A 97 -11.10 5.56 6.54
N LEU A 98 -10.70 4.47 5.87
CA LEU A 98 -11.62 3.67 5.08
C LEU A 98 -12.71 3.06 5.96
N LYS A 99 -12.34 2.48 7.11
CA LYS A 99 -13.28 1.90 8.06
C LYS A 99 -14.33 2.92 8.53
N GLN A 100 -13.91 4.15 8.84
CA GLN A 100 -14.81 5.23 9.22
C GLN A 100 -15.79 5.57 8.09
N GLU A 101 -15.31 5.73 6.85
CA GLU A 101 -16.17 6.02 5.69
C GLU A 101 -17.12 4.85 5.36
N LEU A 102 -16.67 3.61 5.55
CA LEU A 102 -17.51 2.42 5.35
C LEU A 102 -18.66 2.32 6.37
N SER A 103 -18.51 2.89 7.56
CA SER A 103 -19.55 2.88 8.60
C SER A 103 -20.65 3.95 8.42
N ARG A 104 -20.48 4.89 7.48
CA ARG A 104 -21.46 5.97 7.25
C ARG A 104 -22.69 5.45 6.52
N SER A 105 -23.88 5.76 7.05
CA SER A 105 -25.18 5.27 6.56
C SER A 105 -25.69 5.91 5.26
N SER A 106 -25.23 7.11 4.94
CA SER A 106 -25.58 7.83 3.70
C SER A 106 -24.30 8.37 3.07
N ARG A 107 -24.12 8.13 1.77
CA ARG A 107 -22.96 8.56 1.00
C ARG A 107 -23.43 9.34 -0.22
N ASN A 108 -22.89 10.54 -0.38
CA ASN A 108 -23.02 11.25 -1.65
C ASN A 108 -21.95 10.76 -2.65
N GLU A 109 -21.96 11.31 -3.86
CA GLU A 109 -21.00 10.93 -4.90
C GLU A 109 -19.53 11.19 -4.48
N ASP A 110 -19.27 12.26 -3.74
CA ASP A 110 -17.94 12.59 -3.25
C ASP A 110 -17.44 11.61 -2.18
N ASP A 111 -18.34 11.11 -1.33
CA ASP A 111 -18.04 10.06 -0.36
C ASP A 111 -17.69 8.74 -1.08
N LEU A 112 -18.41 8.38 -2.14
CA LEU A 112 -18.10 7.20 -2.96
C LEU A 112 -16.73 7.32 -3.65
N LYS A 113 -16.41 8.51 -4.18
CA LYS A 113 -15.08 8.81 -4.75
C LYS A 113 -14.00 8.71 -3.68
N ARG A 114 -14.24 9.21 -2.47
CA ARG A 114 -13.30 9.13 -1.35
C ARG A 114 -13.04 7.67 -0.95
N VAL A 115 -14.09 6.87 -0.78
CA VAL A 115 -13.94 5.44 -0.46
C VAL A 115 -13.19 4.71 -1.57
N SER A 116 -13.54 4.97 -2.82
CA SER A 116 -12.85 4.37 -3.97
C SER A 116 -11.37 4.73 -4.01
N PHE A 117 -11.03 6.00 -3.74
CA PHE A 117 -9.65 6.44 -3.61
C PHE A 117 -8.91 5.68 -2.51
N LEU A 118 -9.49 5.59 -1.31
CA LEU A 118 -8.87 4.90 -0.17
C LEU A 118 -8.62 3.42 -0.47
N VAL A 119 -9.63 2.73 -1.01
CA VAL A 119 -9.53 1.32 -1.43
C VAL A 119 -8.40 1.13 -2.45
N LEU A 120 -8.39 1.94 -3.51
CA LEU A 120 -7.38 1.84 -4.58
C LEU A 120 -5.99 2.29 -4.15
N THR A 121 -5.87 3.08 -3.08
CA THR A 121 -4.57 3.48 -2.52
C THR A 121 -4.04 2.38 -1.59
N LEU A 122 -4.90 1.78 -0.77
CA LEU A 122 -4.53 0.68 0.15
C LEU A 122 -3.94 -0.53 -0.59
N LYS A 123 -4.34 -0.73 -1.86
CA LYS A 123 -3.76 -1.79 -2.70
C LYS A 123 -2.25 -1.67 -2.87
N MET A 124 -1.65 -0.50 -2.66
CA MET A 124 -0.20 -0.27 -2.77
C MET A 124 0.57 -0.71 -1.54
N SER A 125 -0.12 -0.95 -0.42
CA SER A 125 0.52 -1.39 0.82
C SER A 125 0.78 -2.90 0.80
N ASP A 126 1.88 -3.30 1.44
CA ASP A 126 2.24 -4.69 1.68
C ASP A 126 2.06 -5.10 3.16
N ILE A 127 1.34 -4.27 3.95
CA ILE A 127 1.02 -4.53 5.37
C ILE A 127 -0.34 -5.24 5.46
N HIS A 128 -0.34 -6.52 5.07
CA HIS A 128 -1.56 -7.32 4.85
C HIS A 128 -2.44 -7.46 6.10
N ASP A 129 -1.83 -7.59 7.29
CA ASP A 129 -2.52 -7.71 8.58
C ASP A 129 -3.38 -6.47 8.92
N VAL A 130 -3.02 -5.31 8.36
CA VAL A 130 -3.73 -4.05 8.57
C VAL A 130 -4.68 -3.70 7.41
N THR A 131 -4.31 -4.03 6.18
CA THR A 131 -5.07 -3.60 5.00
C THR A 131 -6.18 -4.57 4.59
N LEU A 132 -5.95 -5.88 4.69
CA LEU A 132 -6.94 -6.87 4.26
C LEU A 132 -8.24 -6.83 5.09
N PRO A 133 -8.21 -6.68 6.44
CA PRO A 133 -9.45 -6.67 7.21
C PRO A 133 -10.42 -5.56 6.78
N VAL A 134 -9.94 -4.37 6.44
CA VAL A 134 -10.81 -3.28 5.99
C VAL A 134 -11.27 -3.46 4.54
N LEU A 135 -10.45 -4.05 3.67
CA LEU A 135 -10.86 -4.40 2.30
C LEU A 135 -11.92 -5.50 2.29
N ARG A 136 -11.84 -6.45 3.22
CA ARG A 136 -12.88 -7.47 3.47
C ARG A 136 -14.21 -6.83 3.88
N ASN A 137 -14.19 -5.75 4.67
CA ASN A 137 -15.41 -4.99 4.96
C ASN A 137 -15.96 -4.28 3.71
N ALA A 138 -15.09 -3.79 2.83
CA ALA A 138 -15.47 -3.09 1.60
C ALA A 138 -16.08 -4.02 0.53
N VAL A 139 -15.83 -5.34 0.62
CA VAL A 139 -16.33 -6.32 -0.36
C VAL A 139 -17.73 -6.85 -0.06
N GLN A 140 -18.20 -6.62 1.17
CA GLN A 140 -19.45 -7.17 1.67
C GLN A 140 -20.65 -6.75 0.80
N PRO A 141 -21.67 -7.62 0.63
CA PRO A 141 -22.81 -7.36 -0.27
C PRO A 141 -23.62 -6.10 0.04
N ASN A 142 -23.54 -5.59 1.28
CA ASN A 142 -24.22 -4.37 1.71
C ASN A 142 -23.51 -3.07 1.27
N GLN A 143 -22.30 -3.17 0.71
CA GLN A 143 -21.58 -2.01 0.19
C GLN A 143 -21.99 -1.68 -1.24
N ASP A 144 -21.76 -0.43 -1.63
CA ASP A 144 -21.97 0.03 -3.00
C ASP A 144 -21.20 -0.84 -4.01
N ARG A 145 -21.83 -1.10 -5.15
CA ARG A 145 -21.30 -1.98 -6.20
C ARG A 145 -19.90 -1.58 -6.67
N GLU A 146 -19.65 -0.28 -6.85
CA GLU A 146 -18.35 0.22 -7.30
C GLU A 146 -17.28 0.06 -6.20
N ILE A 147 -17.65 0.25 -4.94
CA ILE A 147 -16.78 0.01 -3.78
C ILE A 147 -16.38 -1.46 -3.74
N ARG A 148 -17.36 -2.39 -3.82
CA ARG A 148 -17.10 -3.84 -3.83
C ARG A 148 -16.15 -4.24 -4.97
N LYS A 149 -16.38 -3.72 -6.16
CA LYS A 149 -15.54 -3.97 -7.35
C LYS A 149 -14.11 -3.49 -7.14
N ASN A 150 -13.93 -2.28 -6.62
CA ASN A 150 -12.61 -1.72 -6.35
C ASN A 150 -11.88 -2.46 -5.22
N ALA A 151 -12.63 -2.93 -4.21
CA ALA A 151 -12.09 -3.74 -3.12
C ALA A 151 -11.58 -5.08 -3.64
N MET A 152 -12.36 -5.78 -4.46
CA MET A 152 -11.92 -7.02 -5.10
C MET A 152 -10.67 -6.84 -5.96
N ARG A 153 -10.62 -5.79 -6.78
CA ARG A 153 -9.41 -5.49 -7.57
C ARG A 153 -8.19 -5.24 -6.67
N SER A 154 -8.37 -4.54 -5.56
CA SER A 154 -7.30 -4.27 -4.60
C SER A 154 -6.82 -5.53 -3.89
N ILE A 155 -7.74 -6.42 -3.48
CA ILE A 155 -7.41 -7.73 -2.89
C ILE A 155 -6.63 -8.58 -3.89
N VAL A 156 -7.08 -8.66 -5.14
CA VAL A 156 -6.39 -9.37 -6.22
C VAL A 156 -4.96 -8.85 -6.41
N GLU A 157 -4.77 -7.53 -6.47
CA GLU A 157 -3.44 -6.95 -6.66
C GLU A 157 -2.51 -7.21 -5.46
N ILE A 158 -3.03 -7.13 -4.24
CA ILE A 158 -2.27 -7.46 -3.03
C ILE A 158 -1.87 -8.94 -3.03
N ALA A 159 -2.84 -9.86 -3.22
CA ALA A 159 -2.59 -11.30 -3.23
C ALA A 159 -1.67 -11.73 -4.37
N GLY A 160 -1.85 -11.15 -5.57
CA GLY A 160 -1.00 -11.38 -6.73
C GLY A 160 0.45 -10.98 -6.48
N ARG A 161 0.69 -9.76 -5.98
CA ARG A 161 2.05 -9.31 -5.63
C ARG A 161 2.67 -10.15 -4.52
N ALA A 162 1.89 -10.51 -3.51
CA ALA A 162 2.35 -11.35 -2.40
C ALA A 162 2.78 -12.74 -2.92
N HIS A 163 2.00 -13.33 -3.82
CA HIS A 163 2.32 -14.58 -4.50
C HIS A 163 3.59 -14.46 -5.36
N GLU A 164 3.72 -13.42 -6.18
CA GLU A 164 4.90 -13.17 -7.03
C GLU A 164 6.21 -13.04 -6.22
N ARG A 165 6.10 -12.55 -4.97
CA ARG A 165 7.24 -12.44 -4.03
C ARG A 165 7.51 -13.72 -3.24
N GLY A 166 6.77 -14.80 -3.49
CA GLY A 166 6.90 -16.06 -2.75
C GLY A 166 6.40 -15.97 -1.30
N GLN A 167 5.53 -15.00 -1.01
CA GLN A 167 4.92 -14.77 0.30
C GLN A 167 3.39 -14.80 0.18
N PRO A 168 2.79 -15.93 -0.21
CA PRO A 168 1.35 -16.00 -0.42
C PRO A 168 0.57 -15.67 0.85
N ILE A 169 -0.64 -15.15 0.67
CA ILE A 169 -1.52 -14.77 1.78
C ILE A 169 -2.29 -15.98 2.26
N GLU A 170 -1.97 -16.43 3.48
CA GLU A 170 -2.62 -17.56 4.15
C GLU A 170 -3.63 -17.03 5.19
N ASP A 171 -4.77 -16.54 4.71
CA ASP A 171 -5.88 -16.06 5.56
C ASP A 171 -7.19 -16.75 5.15
N GLU A 172 -7.62 -17.75 5.92
CA GLU A 172 -8.84 -18.51 5.65
C GLU A 172 -10.10 -17.64 5.72
N SER A 173 -10.07 -16.57 6.52
CA SER A 173 -11.21 -15.65 6.61
C SER A 173 -11.33 -14.82 5.33
N LEU A 174 -10.20 -14.38 4.75
CA LEU A 174 -10.18 -13.76 3.43
C LEU A 174 -10.64 -14.73 2.34
N VAL A 175 -10.18 -15.98 2.37
CA VAL A 175 -10.61 -17.01 1.42
C VAL A 175 -12.13 -17.17 1.46
N ASN A 176 -12.73 -17.28 2.64
CA ASN A 176 -14.18 -17.43 2.79
C ASN A 176 -14.95 -16.24 2.20
N ASP A 177 -14.50 -15.00 2.47
CA ASP A 177 -15.13 -13.81 1.87
C ASP A 177 -15.04 -13.81 0.34
N VAL A 178 -13.89 -14.21 -0.23
CA VAL A 178 -13.71 -14.31 -1.68
C VAL A 178 -14.55 -15.44 -2.28
N ILE A 179 -14.73 -16.56 -1.57
CA ILE A 179 -15.63 -17.64 -1.97
C ILE A 179 -17.06 -17.13 -2.06
N GLU A 180 -17.54 -16.35 -1.09
CA GLU A 180 -18.88 -15.76 -1.14
C GLU A 180 -19.03 -14.79 -2.33
N VAL A 181 -18.03 -13.96 -2.60
CA VAL A 181 -18.01 -13.10 -3.82
C VAL A 181 -18.03 -13.94 -5.10
N SER A 182 -17.37 -15.09 -5.12
CA SER A 182 -17.35 -15.98 -6.28
C SER A 182 -18.70 -16.63 -6.60
N ARG A 183 -19.67 -16.54 -5.68
CA ARG A 183 -21.05 -17.06 -5.82
C ARG A 183 -22.08 -15.98 -6.13
N ASP A 184 -21.63 -14.75 -6.34
CA ASP A 184 -22.49 -13.59 -6.59
C ASP A 184 -23.35 -13.77 -7.87
N SER A 185 -24.54 -13.18 -7.87
CA SER A 185 -25.45 -13.25 -9.01
C SER A 185 -24.89 -12.52 -10.23
N GLU A 186 -24.10 -11.48 -10.05
CA GLU A 186 -23.45 -10.75 -11.15
C GLU A 186 -22.19 -11.49 -11.64
N PRO A 187 -22.07 -11.78 -12.94
CA PRO A 187 -20.89 -12.43 -13.50
C PRO A 187 -19.57 -11.71 -13.19
N LEU A 188 -19.59 -10.37 -13.12
CA LEU A 188 -18.41 -9.56 -12.79
C LEU A 188 -17.78 -9.98 -11.44
N PHE A 189 -18.60 -10.19 -10.41
CA PHE A 189 -18.10 -10.56 -9.09
C PHE A 189 -17.64 -12.02 -9.05
N ARG A 190 -18.31 -12.93 -9.76
CA ARG A 190 -17.85 -14.31 -9.92
C ARG A 190 -16.48 -14.39 -10.61
N GLN A 191 -16.30 -13.64 -11.70
CA GLN A 191 -15.02 -13.52 -12.41
C GLN A 191 -13.91 -13.01 -11.48
N LEU A 192 -14.18 -11.95 -10.72
CA LEU A 192 -13.22 -11.37 -9.76
C LEU A 192 -12.91 -12.32 -8.61
N GLY A 193 -13.92 -13.02 -8.09
CA GLY A 193 -13.76 -14.03 -7.05
C GLY A 193 -12.88 -15.20 -7.52
N ALA A 194 -13.20 -15.78 -8.67
CA ALA A 194 -12.40 -16.82 -9.31
C ALA A 194 -10.93 -16.38 -9.50
N TYR A 195 -10.73 -15.15 -9.98
CA TYR A 195 -9.39 -14.62 -10.20
C TYR A 195 -8.62 -14.38 -8.90
N ALA A 196 -9.29 -13.92 -7.84
CA ALA A 196 -8.67 -13.74 -6.52
C ALA A 196 -8.28 -15.08 -5.88
N LEU A 197 -9.15 -16.10 -5.94
CA LEU A 197 -8.88 -17.44 -5.39
C LEU A 197 -7.63 -18.07 -6.01
N ALA A 198 -7.29 -17.73 -7.27
CA ALA A 198 -6.08 -18.20 -7.90
C ALA A 198 -4.79 -17.80 -7.16
N PHE A 199 -4.81 -16.76 -6.34
CA PHE A 199 -3.66 -16.24 -5.59
C PHE A 199 -3.72 -16.55 -4.08
N LEU A 200 -4.77 -17.22 -3.62
CA LEU A 200 -5.00 -17.55 -2.21
C LEU A 200 -4.91 -19.07 -2.03
N PRO A 201 -3.72 -19.61 -1.69
CA PRO A 201 -3.54 -21.05 -1.60
C PRO A 201 -4.26 -21.61 -0.37
N SER A 202 -5.38 -22.28 -0.59
CA SER A 202 -6.03 -23.13 0.41
C SER A 202 -6.83 -24.26 -0.25
N GLU A 203 -7.16 -25.30 0.51
CA GLU A 203 -8.01 -26.37 0.01
C GLU A 203 -9.44 -25.88 -0.29
N SER A 204 -9.95 -24.93 0.51
CA SER A 204 -11.24 -24.26 0.26
C SER A 204 -11.22 -23.52 -1.08
N ALA A 205 -10.14 -22.79 -1.39
CA ALA A 205 -9.98 -22.09 -2.65
C ALA A 205 -9.94 -23.05 -3.84
N LYS A 206 -9.16 -24.14 -3.76
CA LYS A 206 -9.10 -25.19 -4.80
C LYS A 206 -10.46 -25.85 -5.01
N HIS A 207 -11.19 -26.14 -3.94
CA HIS A 207 -12.52 -26.72 -4.03
C HIS A 207 -13.50 -25.79 -4.76
N GLN A 208 -13.54 -24.51 -4.36
CA GLN A 208 -14.41 -23.53 -4.99
C GLN A 208 -14.02 -23.29 -6.46
N LEU A 209 -12.73 -23.21 -6.79
CA LEU A 209 -12.27 -23.12 -8.18
C LEU A 209 -12.74 -24.32 -9.01
N ALA A 210 -12.70 -25.54 -8.46
CA ALA A 210 -13.22 -26.73 -9.14
C ALA A 210 -14.73 -26.65 -9.42
N VAL A 211 -15.51 -26.03 -8.53
CA VAL A 211 -16.94 -25.75 -8.77
C VAL A 211 -17.11 -24.73 -9.89
N LEU A 212 -16.31 -23.67 -9.90
CA LEU A 212 -16.38 -22.58 -10.89
C LEU A 212 -15.95 -22.99 -12.31
N LEU A 213 -15.33 -24.16 -12.48
CA LEU A 213 -15.07 -24.74 -13.81
C LEU A 213 -16.37 -25.03 -14.60
N GLU A 214 -17.50 -25.16 -13.91
CA GLU A 214 -18.82 -25.40 -14.52
C GLU A 214 -19.71 -24.14 -14.49
N ASP A 215 -19.15 -22.96 -14.18
CA ASP A 215 -19.92 -21.70 -14.12
C ASP A 215 -20.55 -21.39 -15.48
N ALA A 216 -21.74 -20.77 -15.50
CA ALA A 216 -22.41 -20.38 -16.75
C ALA A 216 -21.61 -19.33 -17.54
N ASP A 217 -20.89 -18.45 -16.86
CA ASP A 217 -20.06 -17.41 -17.47
C ASP A 217 -18.68 -17.95 -17.89
N SER A 218 -18.34 -17.77 -19.18
CA SER A 218 -17.10 -18.32 -19.74
C SER A 218 -15.83 -17.72 -19.14
N ASN A 219 -15.84 -16.44 -18.76
CA ASN A 219 -14.67 -15.80 -18.16
C ASN A 219 -14.45 -16.30 -16.73
N THR A 220 -15.53 -16.60 -15.99
CA THR A 220 -15.43 -17.26 -14.69
C THR A 220 -14.79 -18.64 -14.82
N ARG A 221 -15.25 -19.47 -15.78
CA ARG A 221 -14.62 -20.79 -16.04
C ARG A 221 -13.15 -20.66 -16.40
N LEU A 222 -12.79 -19.71 -17.27
CA LEU A 222 -11.40 -19.46 -17.67
C LEU A 222 -10.53 -19.06 -16.47
N ASN A 223 -11.00 -18.11 -15.64
CA ASN A 223 -10.29 -17.72 -14.43
C ASN A 223 -10.14 -18.88 -13.45
N ALA A 224 -11.17 -19.73 -13.33
CA ALA A 224 -11.13 -20.92 -12.50
C ALA A 224 -10.07 -21.93 -12.99
N ALA A 225 -10.01 -22.18 -14.30
CA ALA A 225 -9.02 -23.06 -14.92
C ALA A 225 -7.58 -22.55 -14.73
N ILE A 226 -7.36 -21.25 -14.94
CA ILE A 226 -6.06 -20.59 -14.67
C ILE A 226 -5.70 -20.71 -13.19
N GLY A 227 -6.66 -20.50 -12.29
CA GLY A 227 -6.46 -20.64 -10.85
C GLY A 227 -6.09 -22.06 -10.43
N MET A 228 -6.78 -23.07 -10.97
CA MET A 228 -6.44 -24.48 -10.74
C MET A 228 -5.02 -24.79 -11.18
N ALA A 229 -4.60 -24.34 -12.37
CA ALA A 229 -3.24 -24.54 -12.86
C ALA A 229 -2.21 -23.86 -11.94
N ARG A 230 -2.46 -22.61 -11.52
CA ARG A 230 -1.57 -21.87 -10.60
C ARG A 230 -1.44 -22.56 -9.24
N LEU A 231 -2.50 -23.21 -8.77
CA LEU A 231 -2.51 -23.99 -7.51
C LEU A 231 -2.07 -25.46 -7.70
N GLY A 232 -1.48 -25.80 -8.85
CA GLY A 232 -0.88 -27.11 -9.11
C GLY A 232 -1.87 -28.22 -9.48
N SER A 233 -3.07 -27.88 -9.95
CA SER A 233 -4.11 -28.84 -10.35
C SER A 233 -4.38 -28.81 -11.86
N THR A 234 -4.52 -29.97 -12.46
CA THR A 234 -4.81 -30.14 -13.90
C THR A 234 -6.31 -30.22 -14.22
N ARG A 235 -7.19 -30.15 -13.21
CA ARG A 235 -8.65 -30.32 -13.41
C ARG A 235 -9.27 -29.27 -14.34
N GLY A 236 -8.62 -28.11 -14.49
CA GLY A 236 -9.06 -27.04 -15.40
C GLY A 236 -8.70 -27.23 -16.86
N LEU A 237 -7.94 -28.27 -17.25
CA LEU A 237 -7.44 -28.44 -18.62
C LEU A 237 -8.55 -28.49 -19.68
N ALA A 238 -9.71 -29.07 -19.36
CA ALA A 238 -10.82 -29.21 -20.30
C ALA A 238 -11.52 -27.88 -20.67
N VAL A 239 -11.17 -26.78 -20.00
CA VAL A 239 -11.72 -25.44 -20.28
C VAL A 239 -10.98 -24.73 -21.42
N PHE A 240 -9.72 -25.11 -21.69
CA PHE A 240 -8.89 -24.57 -22.78
C PHE A 240 -9.13 -25.32 -24.09
#